data_AF-A0AAU3AVK9-F1
#
_entry.id   AF-A0AAU3AVK9-F1
#
_cell.length_a   1.000
_cell.length_b   1.000
_cell.length_c   1.000
_cell.angle_alpha   90.00
_cell.angle_beta   90.00
_cell.angle_gamma   90.00
#
_symmetry.space_group_name_H-M   'P 1'
#
loop_
_entity.id
_entity.type
_entity.pdbx_description
1 polymer ?
#
loop_
_entity_poly.entity_id
_entity_poly.type
_entity_poly.pdbx_seq_one_letter_code
_entity_poly.pdbx_strand_id
1 'polypeptide(L)'
;MDFFSRSWTALRTAVAELPDKDFEKPSGCTGWLVRDLVCHLVIDAQDVLITLVTPADTEPTVNAVTYWNVEDQPPTGEDPLDALTVRLAAAYEEPHLLKFHLDDVGSAAGRAAELADPGARVGTQDMVLTVGDYLSAYVLEWTLHHLDLIAHLPDAAEPPAQGLAHSRAMLEEIAGAAFPASFTDKDALLIGTGRRAPTEAEKAELGELAARLPFVLG
;
A
#
# COMPACT_ATOMS: atom_id res chain seq x y z
N MET A 1 1.64 -1.51 -15.36
CA MET A 1 1.86 -2.98 -15.36
C MET A 1 3.21 -3.37 -14.79
N ASP A 2 4.34 -3.01 -15.41
CA ASP A 2 5.69 -3.45 -14.94
C ASP A 2 5.98 -3.09 -13.47
N PHE A 3 5.63 -1.87 -13.02
CA PHE A 3 5.83 -1.48 -11.62
C PHE A 3 4.91 -2.21 -10.64
N PHE A 4 3.64 -2.47 -11.01
CA PHE A 4 2.71 -3.24 -10.18
C PHE A 4 3.25 -4.65 -9.91
N SER A 5 3.58 -5.40 -10.97
CA SER A 5 4.09 -6.78 -10.82
C SER A 5 5.38 -6.82 -10.00
N ARG A 6 6.29 -5.84 -10.19
CA ARG A 6 7.56 -5.78 -9.44
C ARG A 6 7.34 -5.49 -7.96
N SER A 7 6.59 -4.44 -7.62
CA SER A 7 6.30 -4.09 -6.22
C SER A 7 5.55 -5.21 -5.53
N TRP A 8 4.53 -5.79 -6.19
CA TRP A 8 3.74 -6.87 -5.61
C TRP A 8 4.54 -8.15 -5.40
N THR A 9 5.38 -8.51 -6.37
CA THR A 9 6.26 -9.68 -6.22
C THR A 9 7.27 -9.48 -5.09
N ALA A 10 7.89 -8.29 -5.00
CA ALA A 10 8.84 -7.99 -3.94
C ALA A 10 8.19 -8.05 -2.55
N LEU A 11 6.99 -7.50 -2.40
CA LEU A 11 6.23 -7.55 -1.15
C LEU A 11 5.90 -9.01 -0.75
N ARG A 12 5.35 -9.80 -1.67
CA ARG A 12 5.06 -11.22 -1.39
C ARG A 12 6.30 -12.03 -1.06
N THR A 13 7.41 -11.79 -1.77
CA THR A 13 8.69 -12.44 -1.46
C THR A 13 9.17 -12.06 -0.06
N ALA A 14 9.08 -10.77 0.31
CA ALA A 14 9.44 -10.33 1.66
C ALA A 14 8.62 -11.08 2.73
N VAL A 15 7.29 -11.19 2.57
CA VAL A 15 6.43 -11.94 3.49
C VAL A 15 6.81 -13.42 3.57
N ALA A 16 7.08 -14.07 2.43
CA ALA A 16 7.42 -15.48 2.37
C ALA A 16 8.75 -15.79 3.10
N GLU A 17 9.72 -14.88 3.04
CA GLU A 17 11.04 -15.02 3.65
C GLU A 17 11.08 -14.69 5.15
N LEU A 18 10.04 -14.04 5.70
CA LEU A 18 9.99 -13.71 7.12
C LEU A 18 9.96 -14.96 8.01
N PRO A 19 10.78 -15.02 9.08
CA PRO A 19 10.62 -16.01 10.14
C PRO A 19 9.24 -15.93 10.80
N ASP A 20 8.64 -17.07 11.15
CA ASP A 20 7.29 -17.11 11.76
C ASP A 20 7.19 -16.29 13.06
N LYS A 21 8.26 -16.24 13.86
CA LYS A 21 8.31 -15.42 15.09
C LYS A 21 8.12 -13.91 14.83
N ASP A 22 8.39 -13.45 13.62
CA ASP A 22 8.29 -12.03 13.28
C ASP A 22 6.85 -11.62 12.96
N PHE A 23 5.93 -12.58 12.77
CA PHE A 23 4.49 -12.31 12.59
C PHE A 23 3.83 -11.73 13.85
N GLU A 24 4.43 -11.95 15.02
CA GLU A 24 3.99 -11.39 16.31
C GLU A 24 4.66 -10.03 16.64
N LYS A 25 5.52 -9.51 15.76
CA LYS A 25 6.10 -8.17 15.93
C LYS A 25 5.13 -7.10 15.44
N PRO A 26 5.24 -5.86 15.95
CA PRO A 26 4.56 -4.72 15.37
C PRO A 26 4.93 -4.55 13.89
N SER A 27 3.95 -4.14 13.08
CA SER A 27 4.17 -3.59 11.74
C SER A 27 4.29 -2.05 11.82
N GLY A 28 4.49 -1.38 10.67
CA GLY A 28 4.41 0.07 10.56
C GLY A 28 2.97 0.62 10.58
N CYS A 29 1.96 -0.25 10.39
CA CYS A 29 0.56 0.12 10.59
C CYS A 29 0.28 0.20 12.10
N THR A 30 -0.16 1.36 12.58
CA THR A 30 -0.34 1.61 14.02
C THR A 30 -1.35 0.63 14.63
N GLY A 31 -0.91 -0.13 15.64
CA GLY A 31 -1.76 -1.10 16.35
C GLY A 31 -1.84 -2.48 15.68
N TRP A 32 -1.25 -2.66 14.49
CA TRP A 32 -1.24 -3.93 13.78
C TRP A 32 0.08 -4.66 13.95
N LEU A 33 -0.01 -5.96 14.18
CA LEU A 33 1.12 -6.87 14.06
C LEU A 33 1.40 -7.17 12.58
N VAL A 34 2.57 -7.74 12.30
CA VAL A 34 2.92 -8.21 10.96
C VAL A 34 1.87 -9.19 10.41
N ARG A 35 1.31 -10.10 11.23
CA ARG A 35 0.24 -10.99 10.79
C ARG A 35 -1.04 -10.25 10.38
N ASP A 36 -1.35 -9.14 11.02
CA ASP A 36 -2.57 -8.37 10.73
C ASP A 36 -2.41 -7.68 9.38
N LEU A 37 -1.24 -7.06 9.14
CA LEU A 37 -0.87 -6.51 7.84
C LEU A 37 -0.86 -7.59 6.75
N VAL A 38 -0.28 -8.77 6.99
CA VAL A 38 -0.28 -9.84 5.98
C VAL A 38 -1.70 -10.34 5.69
N CYS A 39 -2.60 -10.35 6.67
CA CYS A 39 -4.02 -10.65 6.44
C CYS A 39 -4.72 -9.55 5.65
N HIS A 40 -4.36 -8.28 5.85
CA HIS A 40 -4.82 -7.17 5.01
C HIS A 40 -4.39 -7.34 3.56
N LEU A 41 -3.13 -7.74 3.31
CA LEU A 41 -2.64 -8.00 1.94
C LEU A 41 -3.40 -9.14 1.22
N VAL A 42 -3.98 -10.09 1.96
CA VAL A 42 -4.89 -11.09 1.39
C VAL A 42 -6.17 -10.43 0.88
N ILE A 43 -6.73 -9.49 1.66
CA ILE A 43 -7.93 -8.72 1.29
C ILE A 43 -7.61 -7.84 0.08
N ASP A 44 -6.49 -7.11 0.08
CA ASP A 44 -6.09 -6.29 -1.07
C ASP A 44 -5.93 -7.11 -2.35
N ALA A 45 -5.37 -8.31 -2.25
CA ALA A 45 -5.25 -9.21 -3.39
C ALA A 45 -6.61 -9.69 -3.90
N GLN A 46 -7.58 -9.92 -3.00
CA GLN A 46 -8.97 -10.21 -3.35
C GLN A 46 -9.61 -9.00 -4.03
N ASP A 47 -9.39 -7.78 -3.53
CA ASP A 47 -9.92 -6.55 -4.12
C ASP A 47 -9.37 -6.29 -5.51
N VAL A 48 -8.08 -6.58 -5.77
CA VAL A 48 -7.52 -6.58 -7.12
C VAL A 48 -8.27 -7.56 -8.01
N LEU A 49 -8.46 -8.81 -7.57
CA LEU A 49 -9.19 -9.81 -8.37
C LEU A 49 -10.63 -9.38 -8.65
N ILE A 50 -11.34 -8.87 -7.65
CA ILE A 50 -12.73 -8.40 -7.74
C ILE A 50 -12.80 -7.22 -8.72
N THR A 51 -11.96 -6.21 -8.55
CA THR A 51 -11.97 -5.00 -9.38
C THR A 51 -11.69 -5.34 -10.84
N LEU A 52 -10.68 -6.18 -11.12
CA LEU A 52 -10.32 -6.56 -12.49
C LEU A 52 -11.43 -7.33 -13.22
N VAL A 53 -12.39 -7.93 -12.51
CA VAL A 53 -13.55 -8.62 -13.10
C VAL A 53 -14.87 -7.87 -12.90
N THR A 54 -14.81 -6.59 -12.53
CA THR A 54 -15.98 -5.71 -12.38
C THR A 54 -15.96 -4.66 -13.50
N PRO A 55 -16.35 -5.01 -14.74
CA PRO A 55 -16.33 -4.08 -15.86
C PRO A 55 -17.33 -2.94 -15.65
N ALA A 56 -16.96 -1.75 -16.13
CA ALA A 56 -17.81 -0.56 -16.10
C ALA A 56 -18.02 0.00 -17.52
N ASP A 57 -19.27 0.30 -17.85
CA ASP A 57 -19.65 0.83 -19.17
C ASP A 57 -19.62 2.37 -19.24
N THR A 58 -19.44 3.05 -18.11
CA THR A 58 -19.39 4.51 -18.02
C THR A 58 -17.97 5.06 -18.21
N GLU A 59 -17.84 6.36 -18.41
CA GLU A 59 -16.52 7.01 -18.44
C GLU A 59 -15.83 6.96 -17.07
N PRO A 60 -14.48 6.91 -17.03
CA PRO A 60 -13.72 7.07 -15.79
C PRO A 60 -14.13 8.31 -15.01
N THR A 61 -14.41 8.13 -13.72
CA THR A 61 -14.69 9.20 -12.76
C THR A 61 -13.44 9.65 -12.02
N VAL A 62 -12.43 8.77 -11.93
CA VAL A 62 -11.14 9.02 -11.26
C VAL A 62 -9.99 8.44 -12.09
N ASN A 63 -8.76 8.86 -11.79
CA ASN A 63 -7.52 8.27 -12.30
C ASN A 63 -6.67 7.74 -11.12
N ALA A 64 -5.42 7.32 -11.38
CA ALA A 64 -4.54 6.76 -10.36
C ALA A 64 -4.26 7.70 -9.16
N VAL A 65 -4.36 9.01 -9.36
CA VAL A 65 -4.07 10.05 -8.36
C VAL A 65 -5.33 10.44 -7.61
N THR A 66 -6.43 10.70 -8.34
CA THR A 66 -7.71 11.11 -7.75
C THR A 66 -8.54 9.94 -7.23
N TYR A 67 -8.02 8.70 -7.33
CA TYR A 67 -8.55 7.53 -6.65
C TYR A 67 -8.43 7.69 -5.13
N TRP A 68 -7.36 8.35 -4.67
CA TRP A 68 -7.09 8.59 -3.26
C TRP A 68 -7.81 9.86 -2.77
N ASN A 69 -8.46 9.74 -1.63
CA ASN A 69 -8.93 10.87 -0.84
C ASN A 69 -7.92 11.17 0.27
N VAL A 70 -7.56 12.44 0.40
CA VAL A 70 -6.73 12.87 1.54
C VAL A 70 -7.65 13.12 2.73
N GLU A 71 -7.52 12.30 3.76
CA GLU A 71 -8.32 12.42 4.97
C GLU A 71 -7.71 13.44 5.95
N ASP A 72 -8.59 14.10 6.70
CA ASP A 72 -8.19 15.14 7.67
C ASP A 72 -7.59 14.55 8.96
N GLN A 73 -7.78 13.27 9.23
CA GLN A 73 -7.39 12.60 10.47
C GLN A 73 -6.81 11.22 10.18
N PRO A 74 -5.78 10.77 10.93
CA PRO A 74 -5.32 9.38 10.84
C PRO A 74 -6.43 8.38 11.21
N PRO A 75 -6.39 7.16 10.65
CA PRO A 75 -7.33 6.11 11.03
C PRO A 75 -7.26 5.86 12.53
N THR A 76 -8.42 5.79 13.17
CA THR A 76 -8.53 5.59 14.63
C THR A 76 -8.36 4.12 15.03
N GLY A 77 -8.39 3.21 14.05
CA GLY A 77 -8.46 1.76 14.27
C GLY A 77 -9.83 1.29 14.79
N GLU A 78 -10.84 2.18 14.77
CA GLU A 78 -12.21 1.86 15.18
C GLU A 78 -13.09 1.39 14.00
N ASP A 79 -12.54 1.34 12.78
CA ASP A 79 -13.24 0.79 11.63
C ASP A 79 -13.59 -0.68 11.90
N PRO A 80 -14.87 -1.09 11.74
CA PRO A 80 -15.27 -2.47 11.93
C PRO A 80 -14.50 -3.49 11.08
N LEU A 81 -14.02 -3.08 9.89
CA LEU A 81 -13.19 -3.88 9.00
C LEU A 81 -11.78 -4.06 9.59
N ASP A 82 -11.17 -3.04 10.17
CA ASP A 82 -9.87 -3.17 10.85
C ASP A 82 -9.94 -4.21 11.97
N ALA A 83 -10.99 -4.12 12.80
CA ALA A 83 -11.24 -5.08 13.86
C ALA A 83 -11.58 -6.49 13.34
N LEU A 84 -12.10 -6.61 12.11
CA LEU A 84 -12.29 -7.90 11.45
C LEU A 84 -10.95 -8.47 10.97
N THR A 85 -10.10 -7.67 10.33
CA THR A 85 -8.77 -8.07 9.85
C THR A 85 -7.93 -8.68 10.96
N VAL A 86 -7.85 -8.03 12.13
CA VAL A 86 -7.11 -8.55 13.29
C VAL A 86 -7.67 -9.89 13.77
N ARG A 87 -9.00 -10.06 13.78
CA ARG A 87 -9.64 -11.33 14.18
C ARG A 87 -9.39 -12.44 13.16
N LEU A 88 -9.42 -12.14 11.86
CA LEU A 88 -9.11 -13.08 10.79
C LEU A 88 -7.64 -13.50 10.85
N ALA A 89 -6.73 -12.54 11.02
CA ALA A 89 -5.30 -12.80 11.16
C ALA A 89 -5.00 -13.75 12.34
N ALA A 90 -5.63 -13.51 13.49
CA ALA A 90 -5.50 -14.38 14.66
C ALA A 90 -6.03 -15.80 14.42
N ALA A 91 -7.06 -15.97 13.58
CA ALA A 91 -7.68 -17.26 13.30
C ALA A 91 -6.79 -18.21 12.46
N TYR A 92 -5.73 -17.70 11.83
CA TYR A 92 -4.76 -18.55 11.15
C TYR A 92 -3.96 -19.42 12.12
N GLU A 93 -3.74 -18.96 13.37
CA GLU A 93 -2.93 -19.56 14.44
C GLU A 93 -1.45 -19.80 14.06
N GLU A 94 -1.18 -20.48 12.95
CA GLU A 94 0.13 -20.80 12.41
C GLU A 94 0.47 -19.87 11.22
N PRO A 95 1.57 -19.08 11.29
CA PRO A 95 1.93 -18.13 10.23
C PRO A 95 2.07 -18.73 8.83
N HIS A 96 2.46 -20.01 8.73
CA HIS A 96 2.60 -20.69 7.44
C HIS A 96 1.27 -20.83 6.68
N LEU A 97 0.13 -20.94 7.37
CA LEU A 97 -1.19 -21.00 6.76
C LEU A 97 -1.57 -19.65 6.14
N LEU A 98 -1.24 -18.56 6.83
CA LEU A 98 -1.45 -17.20 6.32
C LEU A 98 -0.53 -16.89 5.12
N LYS A 99 0.75 -17.28 5.21
CA LYS A 99 1.69 -17.17 4.08
C LYS A 99 1.21 -17.94 2.85
N PHE A 100 0.75 -19.18 3.05
CA PHE A 100 0.19 -19.99 1.97
C PHE A 100 -1.02 -19.32 1.33
N HIS A 101 -1.94 -18.78 2.12
CA HIS A 101 -3.11 -18.09 1.59
C HIS A 101 -2.72 -16.85 0.77
N LEU A 102 -1.83 -16.01 1.30
CA LEU A 102 -1.32 -14.85 0.57
C LEU A 102 -0.61 -15.24 -0.73
N ASP A 103 0.20 -16.32 -0.71
CA ASP A 103 0.87 -16.78 -1.92
C ASP A 103 -0.13 -17.21 -3.01
N ASP A 104 -1.17 -17.97 -2.64
CA ASP A 104 -2.16 -18.46 -3.59
C ASP A 104 -2.97 -17.32 -4.22
N VAL A 105 -3.65 -16.52 -3.38
CA VAL A 105 -4.49 -15.41 -3.87
C VAL A 105 -3.65 -14.30 -4.46
N GLY A 106 -2.49 -13.99 -3.88
CA GLY A 106 -1.61 -12.93 -4.35
C GLY A 106 -0.94 -13.27 -5.67
N SER A 107 -0.53 -14.54 -5.87
CA SER A 107 -0.06 -14.99 -7.18
C SER A 107 -1.16 -14.93 -8.23
N ALA A 108 -2.42 -15.22 -7.86
CA ALA A 108 -3.55 -15.08 -8.77
C ALA A 108 -3.80 -13.61 -9.15
N ALA A 109 -3.79 -12.69 -8.18
CA ALA A 109 -3.93 -11.25 -8.41
C ALA A 109 -2.83 -10.71 -9.34
N GLY A 110 -1.57 -11.12 -9.13
CA GLY A 110 -0.45 -10.75 -9.98
C GLY A 110 -0.63 -11.20 -11.44
N ARG A 111 -1.02 -12.47 -11.66
CA ARG A 111 -1.30 -12.99 -13.01
C ARG A 111 -2.51 -12.31 -13.66
N ALA A 112 -3.56 -12.05 -12.88
CA ALA A 112 -4.76 -11.37 -13.38
C ALA A 112 -4.42 -9.95 -13.85
N ALA A 113 -3.61 -9.22 -13.07
CA ALA A 113 -3.12 -7.91 -13.47
C ALA A 113 -2.35 -8.01 -14.79
N GLU A 114 -1.41 -8.94 -14.95
CA GLU A 114 -0.64 -9.10 -16.21
C GLU A 114 -1.51 -9.41 -17.44
N LEU A 115 -2.62 -10.12 -17.26
CA LEU A 115 -3.53 -10.51 -18.33
C LEU A 115 -4.58 -9.44 -18.67
N ALA A 116 -4.82 -8.48 -17.77
CA ALA A 116 -5.86 -7.48 -17.94
C ALA A 116 -5.48 -6.45 -19.02
N ASP A 117 -6.47 -6.03 -19.82
CA ASP A 117 -6.30 -4.93 -20.77
C ASP A 117 -6.18 -3.61 -19.98
N PRO A 118 -5.02 -2.91 -20.03
CA PRO A 118 -4.83 -1.68 -19.26
C PRO A 118 -5.80 -0.55 -19.66
N GLY A 119 -6.38 -0.60 -20.86
CA GLY A 119 -7.38 0.36 -21.33
C GLY A 119 -8.82 0.02 -20.94
N ALA A 120 -9.07 -1.18 -20.40
CA ALA A 120 -10.40 -1.56 -19.95
C ALA A 120 -10.84 -0.74 -18.74
N ARG A 121 -12.14 -0.53 -18.61
CA ARG A 121 -12.75 0.25 -17.53
C ARG A 121 -13.32 -0.69 -16.48
N VAL A 122 -13.01 -0.40 -15.23
CA VAL A 122 -13.41 -1.21 -14.08
C VAL A 122 -14.04 -0.34 -13.00
N GLY A 123 -14.94 -0.93 -12.21
CA GLY A 123 -15.61 -0.27 -11.11
C GLY A 123 -15.12 -0.77 -9.75
N THR A 124 -14.92 0.16 -8.81
CA THR A 124 -14.63 -0.13 -7.39
C THR A 124 -15.07 1.05 -6.53
N GLN A 125 -15.60 0.82 -5.33
CA GLN A 125 -16.03 1.88 -4.40
C GLN A 125 -16.89 3.00 -5.05
N ASP A 126 -17.86 2.62 -5.89
CA ASP A 126 -18.68 3.56 -6.70
C ASP A 126 -17.89 4.48 -7.67
N MET A 127 -16.59 4.25 -7.83
CA MET A 127 -15.70 4.91 -8.79
C MET A 127 -15.50 4.05 -10.03
N VAL A 128 -15.20 4.71 -11.15
CA VAL A 128 -14.79 4.06 -12.40
C VAL A 128 -13.43 4.59 -12.82
N LEU A 129 -12.52 3.71 -13.20
CA LEU A 129 -11.18 4.03 -13.66
C LEU A 129 -10.67 3.00 -14.67
N THR A 130 -9.57 3.32 -15.35
CA THR A 130 -8.93 2.32 -16.22
C THR A 130 -8.19 1.29 -15.37
N VAL A 131 -8.05 0.06 -15.88
CA VAL A 131 -7.20 -0.96 -15.26
C VAL A 131 -5.77 -0.44 -15.06
N GLY A 132 -5.24 0.30 -16.02
CA GLY A 132 -3.92 0.93 -15.91
C GLY A 132 -3.82 1.90 -14.74
N ASP A 133 -4.83 2.73 -14.54
CA ASP A 133 -4.91 3.67 -13.42
C ASP A 133 -5.04 2.95 -12.08
N TYR A 134 -5.92 1.97 -11.98
CA TYR A 134 -6.12 1.16 -10.77
C TYR A 134 -4.81 0.46 -10.35
N LEU A 135 -4.16 -0.22 -11.28
CA LEU A 135 -2.90 -0.90 -10.99
C LEU A 135 -1.75 0.07 -10.73
N SER A 136 -1.81 1.31 -11.24
CA SER A 136 -0.86 2.37 -10.89
C SER A 136 -1.09 2.87 -9.47
N ALA A 137 -2.34 3.08 -9.04
CA ALA A 137 -2.69 3.43 -7.67
C ALA A 137 -2.19 2.35 -6.69
N TYR A 138 -2.40 1.08 -6.99
CA TYR A 138 -1.93 -0.03 -6.14
C TYR A 138 -0.40 -0.16 -6.06
N VAL A 139 0.39 0.50 -6.93
CA VAL A 139 1.86 0.59 -6.71
C VAL A 139 2.16 1.35 -5.43
N LEU A 140 1.40 2.41 -5.13
CA LEU A 140 1.53 3.18 -3.89
C LEU A 140 1.18 2.31 -2.69
N GLU A 141 0.05 1.60 -2.76
CA GLU A 141 -0.39 0.66 -1.71
C GLU A 141 0.68 -0.38 -1.39
N TRP A 142 1.16 -1.13 -2.39
CA TRP A 142 2.19 -2.14 -2.19
C TRP A 142 3.49 -1.57 -1.65
N THR A 143 3.88 -0.39 -2.10
CA THR A 143 5.13 0.24 -1.67
C THR A 143 5.03 0.68 -0.21
N LEU A 144 3.91 1.30 0.18
CA LEU A 144 3.67 1.73 1.56
C LEU A 144 3.57 0.52 2.49
N HIS A 145 2.83 -0.52 2.12
CA HIS A 145 2.71 -1.72 2.94
C HIS A 145 3.97 -2.58 2.98
N HIS A 146 4.84 -2.51 1.98
CA HIS A 146 6.18 -3.08 2.09
C HIS A 146 7.01 -2.30 3.12
N LEU A 147 6.96 -0.96 3.12
CA LEU A 147 7.59 -0.16 4.19
C LEU A 147 7.00 -0.48 5.57
N ASP A 148 5.68 -0.70 5.67
CA ASP A 148 5.03 -1.08 6.92
C ASP A 148 5.45 -2.47 7.39
N LEU A 149 5.58 -3.44 6.48
CA LEU A 149 6.02 -4.78 6.79
C LEU A 149 7.39 -4.78 7.48
N ILE A 150 8.32 -3.97 6.98
CA ILE A 150 9.73 -3.99 7.40
C ILE A 150 10.05 -2.97 8.52
N ALA A 151 9.08 -2.18 8.97
CA ALA A 151 9.30 -1.06 9.90
C ALA A 151 10.08 -1.45 11.18
N HIS A 152 9.87 -2.68 11.66
CA HIS A 152 10.53 -3.23 12.85
C HIS A 152 11.40 -4.46 12.55
N LEU A 153 11.79 -4.64 11.28
CA LEU A 153 12.54 -5.78 10.75
C LEU A 153 13.76 -5.28 9.94
N PRO A 154 14.84 -4.83 10.60
CA PRO A 154 15.95 -4.15 9.93
C PRO A 154 16.73 -5.01 8.94
N ASP A 155 16.61 -6.34 9.02
CA ASP A 155 17.28 -7.28 8.12
C ASP A 155 16.41 -7.66 6.90
N ALA A 156 15.16 -7.21 6.83
CA ALA A 156 14.25 -7.51 5.72
C ALA A 156 14.58 -6.68 4.47
N ALA A 157 14.30 -7.23 3.30
CA ALA A 157 14.55 -6.56 2.02
C ALA A 157 13.66 -5.32 1.85
N GLU A 158 14.27 -4.23 1.36
CA GLU A 158 13.59 -2.97 1.04
C GLU A 158 12.68 -3.10 -0.20
N PRO A 159 11.68 -2.22 -0.36
CA PRO A 159 10.89 -2.13 -1.58
C PRO A 159 11.76 -1.79 -2.80
N PRO A 160 11.39 -2.21 -4.02
CA PRO A 160 12.12 -1.84 -5.23
C PRO A 160 12.20 -0.31 -5.39
N ALA A 161 13.39 0.20 -5.72
CA ALA A 161 13.62 1.64 -5.89
C ALA A 161 12.67 2.32 -6.89
N GLN A 162 12.26 1.60 -7.94
CA GLN A 162 11.29 2.11 -8.93
C GLN A 162 9.89 2.28 -8.32
N GLY A 163 9.47 1.38 -7.42
CA GLY A 163 8.21 1.50 -6.69
C GLY A 163 8.22 2.68 -5.73
N LEU A 164 9.34 2.89 -5.01
CA LEU A 164 9.55 4.06 -4.15
C LEU A 164 9.46 5.36 -4.95
N ALA A 165 10.17 5.47 -6.07
CA ALA A 165 10.16 6.67 -6.91
C ALA A 165 8.77 6.97 -7.50
N HIS A 166 8.08 5.94 -8.02
CA HIS A 166 6.71 6.09 -8.54
C HIS A 166 5.72 6.53 -7.46
N SER A 167 5.82 5.91 -6.29
CA SER A 167 4.96 6.23 -5.14
C SER A 167 5.20 7.64 -4.62
N ARG A 168 6.47 8.10 -4.56
CA ARG A 168 6.78 9.49 -4.22
C ARG A 168 6.15 10.45 -5.22
N ALA A 169 6.34 10.23 -6.52
CA ALA A 169 5.78 11.10 -7.55
C ALA A 169 4.25 11.21 -7.44
N MET A 170 3.59 10.07 -7.20
CA MET A 170 2.14 10.04 -6.95
C MET A 170 1.76 10.81 -5.68
N LEU A 171 2.47 10.61 -4.56
CA LEU A 171 2.21 11.34 -3.32
C LEU A 171 2.40 12.85 -3.48
N GLU A 172 3.42 13.29 -4.22
CA GLU A 172 3.66 14.70 -4.54
C GLU A 172 2.52 15.30 -5.38
N GLU A 173 1.95 14.52 -6.30
CA GLU A 173 0.80 14.93 -7.11
C GLU A 173 -0.48 15.03 -6.26
N ILE A 174 -0.75 14.02 -5.42
CA ILE A 174 -1.85 14.04 -4.43
C ILE A 174 -1.72 15.25 -3.49
N ALA A 175 -0.50 15.50 -3.00
CA ALA A 175 -0.21 16.63 -2.13
C ALA A 175 -0.22 17.99 -2.88
N GLY A 176 -0.22 18.01 -4.21
CA GLY A 176 -0.03 19.22 -5.01
C GLY A 176 1.25 19.99 -4.67
N ALA A 177 2.28 19.29 -4.15
CA ALA A 177 3.53 19.87 -3.69
C ALA A 177 4.65 18.83 -3.72
N ALA A 178 5.83 19.24 -4.20
CA ALA A 178 7.03 18.40 -4.17
C ALA A 178 7.64 18.34 -2.76
N PHE A 179 8.16 17.18 -2.36
CA PHE A 179 9.01 17.05 -1.19
C PHE A 179 10.43 17.55 -1.53
N PRO A 180 11.21 18.02 -0.54
CA PRO A 180 12.58 18.48 -0.78
C PRO A 180 13.44 17.46 -1.54
N ALA A 181 14.24 17.92 -2.49
CA ALA A 181 15.11 17.05 -3.31
C ALA A 181 16.22 16.36 -2.50
N SER A 182 16.50 16.84 -1.29
CA SER A 182 17.39 16.23 -0.29
C SER A 182 16.81 14.94 0.29
N PHE A 183 15.48 14.75 0.27
CA PHE A 183 14.84 13.58 0.84
C PHE A 183 14.99 12.40 -0.12
N THR A 184 15.29 11.22 0.44
CA THR A 184 15.15 9.98 -0.32
C THR A 184 13.68 9.70 -0.60
N ASP A 185 13.38 8.88 -1.60
CA ASP A 185 11.99 8.52 -1.90
C ASP A 185 11.32 7.81 -0.72
N LYS A 186 12.08 6.98 0.00
CA LYS A 186 11.64 6.35 1.25
C LYS A 186 11.31 7.38 2.33
N ASP A 187 12.17 8.38 2.55
CA ASP A 187 11.92 9.40 3.56
C ASP A 187 10.72 10.28 3.23
N ALA A 188 10.57 10.67 1.96
CA ALA A 188 9.40 11.43 1.50
C ALA A 188 8.10 10.65 1.75
N LEU A 189 8.06 9.34 1.46
CA LEU A 189 6.90 8.50 1.73
C LEU A 189 6.63 8.32 3.22
N LEU A 190 7.65 8.00 4.02
CA LEU A 190 7.50 7.75 5.45
C LEU A 190 7.06 9.01 6.21
N ILE A 191 7.65 10.16 5.90
CA ILE A 191 7.25 11.45 6.50
C ILE A 191 5.90 11.90 5.96
N GLY A 192 5.74 11.85 4.64
CA GLY A 192 4.57 12.35 3.94
C GLY A 192 3.28 11.67 4.39
N THR A 193 3.34 10.39 4.71
CA THR A 193 2.20 9.58 5.14
C THR A 193 2.15 9.34 6.65
N GLY A 194 2.99 10.01 7.43
CA GLY A 194 2.94 9.96 8.91
C GLY A 194 3.54 8.72 9.55
N ARG A 195 4.12 7.79 8.77
CA ARG A 195 4.82 6.59 9.27
C ARG A 195 6.09 6.93 10.06
N ARG A 196 6.66 8.12 9.84
CA ARG A 196 7.80 8.67 10.58
C ARG A 196 7.63 10.17 10.81
N ALA A 197 7.91 10.64 12.03
CA ALA A 197 8.00 12.07 12.29
C ALA A 197 9.27 12.67 11.63
N PRO A 198 9.18 13.86 10.99
CA PRO A 198 10.37 14.54 10.49
C PRO A 198 11.23 15.04 11.66
N THR A 199 12.55 15.05 11.46
CA THR A 199 13.51 15.74 12.34
C THR A 199 13.34 17.25 12.23
N GLU A 200 13.93 18.02 13.17
CA GLU A 200 13.86 19.49 13.11
C GLU A 200 14.47 20.08 11.84
N ALA A 201 15.54 19.45 11.30
CA ALA A 201 16.15 19.87 10.04
C ALA A 201 15.22 19.59 8.85
N GLU A 202 14.68 18.37 8.77
CA GLU A 202 13.69 17.99 7.73
C GLU A 202 12.44 18.88 7.80
N LYS A 203 11.96 19.19 9.01
CA LYS A 203 10.83 20.10 9.23
C LYS A 203 11.11 21.51 8.74
N ALA A 204 12.33 22.01 8.93
CA ALA A 204 12.74 23.30 8.40
C ALA A 204 12.81 23.30 6.86
N GLU A 205 13.30 22.21 6.25
CA GLU A 205 13.35 22.05 4.79
C GLU A 205 11.96 21.91 4.15
N LEU A 206 11.02 21.24 4.84
CA LEU A 206 9.63 21.11 4.41
C LEU A 206 8.87 22.44 4.38
N GLY A 207 9.24 23.41 5.22
CA GLY A 207 8.61 24.72 5.28
C GLY A 207 7.09 24.63 5.53
N GLU A 208 6.29 25.25 4.66
CA GLU A 208 4.83 25.25 4.77
C GLU A 208 4.21 23.84 4.60
N LEU A 209 4.89 22.94 3.89
CA LEU A 209 4.41 21.56 3.71
C LEU A 209 4.33 20.82 5.05
N ALA A 210 5.21 21.14 6.01
CA ALA A 210 5.22 20.51 7.32
C ALA A 210 3.92 20.70 8.11
N ALA A 211 3.17 21.78 7.87
CA ALA A 211 1.88 22.04 8.53
C ALA A 211 0.71 21.24 7.94
N ARG A 212 0.91 20.62 6.77
CA ARG A 212 -0.08 19.82 6.05
C ARG A 212 0.09 18.31 6.26
N LEU A 213 1.17 17.91 6.94
CA LEU A 213 1.48 16.52 7.21
C LEU A 213 0.73 16.01 8.44
N PRO A 214 0.36 14.71 8.48
CA PRO A 214 0.53 13.73 7.39
C PRO A 214 -0.59 13.79 6.34
N PHE A 215 -0.30 13.32 5.12
CA PHE A 215 -1.30 13.00 4.11
C PHE A 215 -1.81 11.58 4.36
N VAL A 216 -2.99 11.48 4.99
CA VAL A 216 -3.68 10.21 5.22
C VAL A 216 -4.42 9.86 3.94
N LEU A 217 -4.11 8.71 3.34
CA LEU A 217 -4.67 8.28 2.06
C LEU A 217 -5.76 7.24 2.33
N GLY A 218 -6.97 7.50 1.86
CA GLY A 218 -8.12 6.58 1.87
C GLY A 218 -8.82 6.50 0.53
#